data_AF-A0A2D6T2Y9-F1
#
_entry.id   AF-A0A2D6T2Y9-F1
#
_cell.length_a   1.000
_cell.length_b   1.000
_cell.length_c   1.000
_cell.angle_alpha   90.00
_cell.angle_beta   90.00
_cell.angle_gamma   90.00
#
_symmetry.space_group_name_H-M   'P 1'
#
loop_
_entity.id
_entity.type
_entity.pdbx_description
1 polymer ?
#
loop_
_entity_poly.entity_id
_entity_poly.type
_entity_poly.pdbx_seq_one_letter_code
_entity_poly.pdbx_strand_id
1 'polypeptide(L)'
;MNDISYQTAAVAVRPDIVAAHGRGWQRLARSGTWLDAERRLAIAREVRQAPGCALCDERHQALSPYAVTGSHDSLAELPQAVVEMIHRIRTDSGRLTQDWYQSIIDAGVSEEEYVETVAVIVTVVAIDTFARGIGQAAAVLPEAVAGEPSRLRPAGAKHGGAWVPWLAPEDAEGPEADLYPVATAPHIYRAMSLVPNEVRGFFDLTECQYLEGAMMRDFGTEYRAINHAQIELVAGRVSSLNQCLY
;
A
#
# COMPACT_ATOMS: atom_id res chain seq x y z
N MET A 1 19.57 -12.66 2.31
CA MET A 1 18.28 -12.30 1.67
C MET A 1 17.28 -13.39 2.02
N ASN A 2 16.22 -13.04 2.74
CA ASN A 2 15.12 -13.97 3.00
C ASN A 2 14.14 -13.86 1.84
N ASP A 3 14.23 -14.79 0.90
CA ASP A 3 13.36 -14.83 -0.28
C ASP A 3 11.96 -15.30 0.11
N ILE A 4 10.94 -14.70 -0.52
CA ILE A 4 9.56 -15.15 -0.35
C ILE A 4 9.40 -16.53 -0.99
N SER A 5 8.87 -17.47 -0.20
CA SER A 5 8.58 -18.84 -0.64
C SER A 5 7.27 -19.32 -0.02
N TYR A 6 6.48 -20.01 -0.82
CA TYR A 6 5.22 -20.65 -0.40
C TYR A 6 5.24 -22.16 -0.65
N GLN A 7 6.44 -22.78 -0.70
CA GLN A 7 6.60 -24.20 -1.00
C GLN A 7 5.89 -25.14 -0.02
N THR A 8 5.65 -24.68 1.22
CA THR A 8 4.96 -25.46 2.26
C THR A 8 3.45 -25.20 2.28
N ALA A 9 2.91 -24.37 1.36
CA ALA A 9 1.48 -24.10 1.29
C ALA A 9 0.71 -25.34 0.84
N ALA A 10 -0.48 -25.54 1.43
CA ALA A 10 -1.37 -26.64 1.05
C ALA A 10 -1.97 -26.48 -0.35
N VAL A 11 -1.91 -25.27 -0.91
CA VAL A 11 -2.38 -24.92 -2.24
C VAL A 11 -1.21 -24.55 -3.14
N ALA A 12 -1.29 -24.95 -4.42
CA ALA A 12 -0.31 -24.54 -5.41
C ALA A 12 -0.38 -23.02 -5.62
N VAL A 13 0.74 -22.33 -5.43
CA VAL A 13 0.86 -20.90 -5.71
C VAL A 13 1.48 -20.71 -7.08
N ARG A 14 0.88 -19.83 -7.89
CA ARG A 14 1.41 -19.51 -9.22
C ARG A 14 2.83 -18.91 -9.10
N PRO A 15 3.77 -19.30 -9.98
CA PRO A 15 5.15 -18.80 -9.92
C PRO A 15 5.28 -17.28 -10.08
N ASP A 16 4.39 -16.65 -10.86
CA ASP A 16 4.38 -15.21 -11.08
C ASP A 16 4.02 -14.42 -9.81
N ILE A 17 3.11 -14.94 -8.97
CA ILE A 17 2.81 -14.37 -7.64
C ILE A 17 4.05 -14.40 -6.75
N VAL A 18 4.75 -15.54 -6.69
CA VAL A 18 5.99 -15.68 -5.90
C VAL A 18 7.04 -14.67 -6.38
N ALA A 19 7.20 -14.54 -7.70
CA ALA A 19 8.14 -13.61 -8.30
C ALA A 19 7.77 -12.13 -8.01
N ALA A 20 6.49 -11.76 -8.13
CA ALA A 20 6.01 -10.41 -7.84
C ALA A 20 6.20 -10.05 -6.36
N HIS A 21 5.87 -10.97 -5.46
CA HIS A 21 6.10 -10.79 -4.04
C HIS A 21 7.59 -10.63 -3.73
N GLY A 22 8.44 -11.47 -4.33
CA GLY A 22 9.89 -11.35 -4.23
C GLY A 22 10.41 -9.97 -4.66
N ARG A 23 9.93 -9.43 -5.79
CA ARG A 23 10.26 -8.06 -6.23
C ARG A 23 9.78 -7.00 -5.24
N GLY A 24 8.57 -7.14 -4.70
CA GLY A 24 8.04 -6.27 -3.64
C GLY A 24 8.91 -6.30 -2.38
N TRP A 25 9.34 -7.48 -1.95
CA TRP A 25 10.24 -7.67 -0.80
C TRP A 25 11.61 -7.05 -1.04
N GLN A 26 12.17 -7.23 -2.24
CA GLN A 26 13.45 -6.62 -2.61
C GLN A 26 13.38 -5.09 -2.70
N ARG A 27 12.26 -4.52 -3.15
CA ARG A 27 12.01 -3.07 -3.09
C ARG A 27 11.95 -2.59 -1.65
N LEU A 28 11.31 -3.33 -0.76
CA LEU A 28 11.21 -2.97 0.65
C LEU A 28 12.59 -2.92 1.34
N ALA A 29 13.50 -3.80 0.93
CA ALA A 29 14.87 -3.86 1.44
C ALA A 29 15.77 -2.69 1.02
N ARG A 30 15.35 -1.84 0.07
CA ARG A 30 16.16 -0.77 -0.51
C ARG A 30 15.55 0.59 -0.20
N SER A 31 16.37 1.64 -0.23
CA SER A 31 15.90 3.02 -0.19
C SER A 31 14.98 3.29 -1.37
N GLY A 32 13.84 3.94 -1.08
CA GLY A 32 12.86 4.34 -2.07
C GLY A 32 13.17 5.72 -2.64
N THR A 33 12.13 6.49 -2.90
CA THR A 33 12.30 7.86 -3.42
C THR A 33 12.58 8.83 -2.27
N TRP A 34 11.94 8.66 -1.11
CA TRP A 34 11.97 9.58 0.02
C TRP A 34 12.43 8.92 1.31
N LEU A 35 12.19 7.62 1.46
CA LEU A 35 12.53 6.87 2.68
C LEU A 35 13.75 5.98 2.43
N ASP A 36 14.67 5.95 3.39
CA ASP A 36 15.76 4.98 3.35
C ASP A 36 15.28 3.56 3.68
N ALA A 37 16.11 2.56 3.41
CA ALA A 37 15.77 1.15 3.64
C ALA A 37 15.39 0.85 5.10
N GLU A 38 16.11 1.42 6.07
CA GLU A 38 15.83 1.21 7.51
C GLU A 38 14.46 1.77 7.90
N ARG A 39 14.13 2.96 7.40
CA ARG A 39 12.85 3.61 7.63
C ARG A 39 11.70 2.81 7.04
N ARG A 40 11.86 2.30 5.81
CA ARG A 40 10.86 1.44 5.16
C ARG A 40 10.63 0.14 5.94
N LEU A 41 11.70 -0.48 6.46
CA LEU A 41 11.60 -1.69 7.29
C LEU A 41 11.02 -1.43 8.68
N ALA A 42 11.30 -0.27 9.29
CA ALA A 42 10.66 0.14 10.53
C ALA A 42 9.15 0.38 10.33
N ILE A 43 8.75 1.02 9.22
CA ILE A 43 7.32 1.14 8.84
C ILE A 43 6.70 -0.25 8.66
N ALA A 44 7.37 -1.16 7.95
CA ALA A 44 6.84 -2.52 7.73
C ALA A 44 6.63 -3.31 9.03
N ARG A 45 7.51 -3.15 10.03
CA ARG A 45 7.33 -3.73 11.36
C ARG A 45 6.16 -3.09 12.10
N GLU A 46 6.06 -1.77 12.08
CA GLU A 46 4.96 -1.05 12.71
C GLU A 46 3.59 -1.41 12.08
N VAL A 47 3.55 -1.63 10.76
CA VAL A 47 2.35 -2.13 10.04
C VAL A 47 1.88 -3.48 10.57
N ARG A 48 2.83 -4.37 10.93
CA ARG A 48 2.52 -5.67 11.52
C ARG A 48 2.10 -5.57 12.98
N GLN A 49 2.54 -4.54 13.69
CA GLN A 49 2.18 -4.25 15.07
C GLN A 49 0.77 -3.66 15.19
N ALA A 50 0.38 -2.76 14.28
CA ALA A 50 -0.87 -1.99 14.38
C ALA A 50 -2.16 -2.80 14.63
N PRO A 51 -2.39 -4.00 14.03
CA PRO A 51 -3.58 -4.81 14.31
C PRO A 51 -3.70 -5.31 15.76
N GLY A 52 -2.62 -5.25 16.56
CA GLY A 52 -2.62 -5.62 17.98
C GLY A 52 -2.66 -4.43 18.93
N CYS A 53 -2.87 -3.20 18.42
CA CYS A 53 -2.85 -1.97 19.20
C CYS A 53 -4.18 -1.73 19.92
N ALA A 54 -4.15 -1.63 21.25
CA ALA A 54 -5.34 -1.45 22.08
C ALA A 54 -6.09 -0.15 21.76
N LEU A 55 -5.36 0.94 21.50
CA LEU A 55 -5.96 2.22 21.09
C LEU A 55 -6.65 2.11 19.74
N CYS A 56 -6.08 1.35 18.79
CA CYS A 56 -6.70 1.14 17.49
C CYS A 56 -8.01 0.36 17.61
N ASP A 57 -8.02 -0.69 18.45
CA ASP A 57 -9.22 -1.47 18.71
C ASP A 57 -10.33 -0.63 19.36
N GLU A 58 -9.99 0.20 20.36
CA GLU A 58 -10.94 1.10 21.01
C GLU A 58 -11.50 2.14 20.02
N ARG A 59 -10.63 2.77 19.22
CA ARG A 59 -11.04 3.71 18.16
C ARG A 59 -11.90 3.05 17.10
N HIS A 60 -11.63 1.79 16.75
CA HIS A 60 -12.42 1.05 15.77
C HIS A 60 -13.86 0.85 16.25
N GLN A 61 -14.06 0.56 17.53
CA GLN A 61 -15.37 0.37 18.15
C GLN A 61 -16.12 1.68 18.44
N ALA A 62 -15.39 2.78 18.59
CA ALA A 62 -15.98 4.09 18.85
C ALA A 62 -16.76 4.64 17.63
N LEU A 63 -17.83 5.39 17.89
CA LEU A 63 -18.58 6.11 16.85
C LEU A 63 -17.70 7.11 16.09
N SER A 64 -16.86 7.84 16.84
CA SER A 64 -15.86 8.74 16.30
C SER A 64 -14.50 8.34 16.86
N PRO A 65 -13.51 8.01 15.99
CA PRO A 65 -12.16 7.70 16.47
C PRO A 65 -11.49 8.91 17.15
N TYR A 66 -11.95 10.13 16.83
CA TYR A 66 -11.43 11.37 17.41
C TYR A 66 -11.90 11.63 18.85
N ALA A 67 -12.90 10.90 19.32
CA ALA A 67 -13.36 10.98 20.72
C ALA A 67 -12.48 10.16 21.68
N VAL A 68 -11.64 9.27 21.15
CA VAL A 68 -10.77 8.39 21.92
C VAL A 68 -9.32 8.88 21.82
N THR A 69 -8.77 9.28 22.97
CA THR A 69 -7.39 9.73 23.12
C THR A 69 -6.55 8.62 23.75
N GLY A 70 -5.25 8.61 23.47
CA GLY A 70 -4.34 7.62 24.00
C GLY A 70 -3.00 7.63 23.28
N SER A 71 -2.20 6.60 23.51
CA SER A 71 -0.95 6.36 22.79
C SER A 71 -1.01 4.99 22.13
N HIS A 72 -0.42 4.89 20.94
CA HIS A 72 -0.33 3.62 20.23
C HIS A 72 0.63 2.66 20.93
N ASP A 73 0.30 1.37 20.88
CA ASP A 73 1.22 0.28 21.22
C ASP A 73 2.29 0.16 20.12
N SER A 74 3.26 1.06 20.17
CA SER A 74 4.29 1.23 19.14
C SER A 74 5.57 0.48 19.45
N LEU A 75 6.32 0.13 18.40
CA LEU A 75 7.69 -0.39 18.54
C LEU A 75 8.70 0.71 18.90
N ALA A 76 8.29 1.99 18.89
CA ALA A 76 9.09 3.16 19.27
C ALA A 76 10.32 3.42 18.38
N GLU A 77 10.24 3.04 17.10
CA GLU A 77 11.32 3.21 16.11
C GLU A 77 11.06 4.36 15.13
N LEU A 78 9.85 4.92 15.19
CA LEU A 78 9.36 5.97 14.29
C LEU A 78 8.83 7.14 15.12
N PRO A 79 9.01 8.41 14.68
CA PRO A 79 8.24 9.55 15.17
C PRO A 79 6.75 9.27 15.33
N GLN A 80 6.17 9.83 16.40
CA GLN A 80 4.77 9.61 16.76
C GLN A 80 3.79 9.94 15.64
N ALA A 81 4.06 10.97 14.83
CA ALA A 81 3.23 11.31 13.67
C ALA A 81 3.20 10.19 12.63
N VAL A 82 4.34 9.55 12.37
CA VAL A 82 4.44 8.42 11.44
C VAL A 82 3.78 7.16 12.03
N VAL A 83 3.90 6.94 13.34
CA VAL A 83 3.17 5.87 14.03
C VAL A 83 1.65 6.07 13.92
N GLU A 84 1.13 7.26 14.26
CA GLU A 84 -0.30 7.60 14.11
C GLU A 84 -0.75 7.39 12.67
N MET A 85 0.03 7.86 11.71
CA MET A 85 -0.22 7.65 10.28
C MET A 85 -0.38 6.15 9.94
N ILE A 86 0.59 5.32 10.30
CA ILE A 86 0.59 3.88 10.00
C ILE A 86 -0.60 3.19 10.65
N HIS A 87 -0.81 3.42 11.94
CA HIS A 87 -1.86 2.75 12.71
C HIS A 87 -3.24 3.10 12.18
N ARG A 88 -3.52 4.38 11.91
CA ARG A 88 -4.80 4.84 11.36
C ARG A 88 -5.05 4.32 9.95
N ILE A 89 -4.06 4.38 9.05
CA ILE A 89 -4.20 3.86 7.68
C ILE A 89 -4.40 2.34 7.70
N ARG A 90 -3.69 1.62 8.57
CA ARG A 90 -3.75 0.16 8.62
C ARG A 90 -5.06 -0.38 9.20
N THR A 91 -5.65 0.32 10.16
CA THR A 91 -6.77 -0.19 10.97
C THR A 91 -8.08 0.55 10.75
N ASP A 92 -8.05 1.78 10.22
CA ASP A 92 -9.23 2.65 10.15
C ASP A 92 -9.18 3.66 8.99
N SER A 93 -8.76 3.21 7.80
CA SER A 93 -8.58 4.04 6.61
C SER A 93 -9.87 4.68 6.10
N GLY A 94 -11.01 3.99 6.24
CA GLY A 94 -12.32 4.47 5.78
C GLY A 94 -12.86 5.68 6.56
N ARG A 95 -12.24 6.03 7.69
CA ARG A 95 -12.64 7.19 8.53
C ARG A 95 -11.54 8.25 8.63
N LEU A 96 -10.59 8.25 7.70
CA LEU A 96 -9.62 9.35 7.59
C LEU A 96 -10.29 10.60 7.02
N THR A 97 -9.86 11.76 7.48
CA THR A 97 -10.36 13.06 7.03
C THR A 97 -9.23 13.95 6.54
N GLN A 98 -9.57 15.02 5.81
CA GLN A 98 -8.59 16.02 5.40
C GLN A 98 -7.92 16.70 6.61
N ASP A 99 -8.68 16.98 7.68
CA ASP A 99 -8.13 17.56 8.91
C ASP A 99 -7.12 16.61 9.57
N TRP A 100 -7.41 15.31 9.58
CA TRP A 100 -6.45 14.32 10.06
C TRP A 100 -5.19 14.31 9.20
N TYR A 101 -5.32 14.31 7.87
CA TYR A 101 -4.18 14.39 6.96
C TYR A 101 -3.34 15.64 7.24
N GLN A 102 -3.99 16.82 7.35
CA GLN A 102 -3.29 18.07 7.64
C GLN A 102 -2.54 18.00 8.98
N SER A 103 -3.13 17.37 10.00
CA SER A 103 -2.45 17.18 11.30
C SER A 103 -1.18 16.34 11.19
N ILE A 104 -1.12 15.37 10.26
CA ILE A 104 0.08 14.57 10.00
C ILE A 104 1.16 15.44 9.32
N ILE A 105 0.78 16.27 8.36
CA ILE A 105 1.70 17.20 7.68
C ILE A 105 2.23 18.27 8.63
N ASP A 106 1.36 18.86 9.44
CA ASP A 106 1.72 19.87 10.45
C ASP A 106 2.64 19.30 11.54
N ALA A 107 2.57 17.98 11.78
CA ALA A 107 3.46 17.26 12.68
C ALA A 107 4.83 16.90 12.04
N GLY A 108 5.08 17.35 10.81
CA GLY A 108 6.39 17.30 10.16
C GLY A 108 6.62 16.16 9.17
N VAL A 109 5.58 15.40 8.81
CA VAL A 109 5.67 14.41 7.72
C VAL A 109 5.50 15.13 6.38
N SER A 110 6.41 14.94 5.43
CA SER A 110 6.22 15.53 4.10
C SER A 110 5.13 14.80 3.33
N GLU A 111 4.53 15.45 2.33
CA GLU A 111 3.52 14.82 1.47
C GLU A 111 4.08 13.61 0.72
N GLU A 112 5.36 13.67 0.35
CA GLU A 112 6.03 12.58 -0.33
C GLU A 112 6.37 11.41 0.59
N GLU A 113 6.82 11.69 1.81
CA GLU A 113 6.98 10.67 2.85
C GLU A 113 5.63 10.02 3.20
N TYR A 114 4.55 10.81 3.21
CA TYR A 114 3.20 10.28 3.38
C TYR A 114 2.86 9.28 2.25
N VAL A 115 3.01 9.68 0.99
CA VAL A 115 2.69 8.79 -0.14
C VAL A 115 3.57 7.53 -0.16
N GLU A 116 4.87 7.66 0.13
CA GLU A 116 5.75 6.51 0.18
C GLU A 116 5.45 5.58 1.36
N THR A 117 5.06 6.14 2.52
CA THR A 117 4.61 5.35 3.68
C THR A 117 3.34 4.57 3.35
N VAL A 118 2.37 5.18 2.66
CA VAL A 118 1.16 4.48 2.16
C VAL A 118 1.56 3.29 1.28
N ALA A 119 2.51 3.46 0.36
CA ALA A 119 2.95 2.39 -0.53
C ALA A 119 3.62 1.22 0.21
N VAL A 120 4.43 1.52 1.24
CA VAL A 120 5.01 0.49 2.12
C VAL A 120 3.91 -0.26 2.85
N ILE A 121 2.93 0.45 3.43
CA ILE A 121 1.79 -0.17 4.12
C ILE A 121 1.07 -1.15 3.18
N VAL A 122 0.71 -0.70 1.99
CA VAL A 122 -0.04 -1.51 1.01
C VAL A 122 0.77 -2.73 0.56
N THR A 123 2.06 -2.57 0.29
CA THR A 123 2.96 -3.68 -0.08
C THR A 123 2.99 -4.77 1.00
N VAL A 124 3.17 -4.38 2.26
CA VAL A 124 3.21 -5.33 3.39
C VAL A 124 1.84 -5.99 3.59
N VAL A 125 0.76 -5.21 3.58
CA VAL A 125 -0.61 -5.72 3.76
C VAL A 125 -0.99 -6.69 2.65
N ALA A 126 -0.64 -6.41 1.40
CA ALA A 126 -0.95 -7.28 0.26
C ALA A 126 -0.24 -8.64 0.38
N ILE A 127 1.07 -8.63 0.67
CA ILE A 127 1.87 -9.86 0.79
C ILE A 127 1.48 -10.67 2.03
N ASP A 128 1.32 -10.02 3.18
CA ASP A 128 0.98 -10.69 4.43
C ASP A 128 -0.46 -11.23 4.41
N THR A 129 -1.39 -10.54 3.75
CA THR A 129 -2.77 -11.01 3.60
C THR A 129 -2.86 -12.19 2.64
N PHE A 130 -2.08 -12.19 1.56
CA PHE A 130 -1.97 -13.36 0.70
C PHE A 130 -1.42 -14.57 1.47
N ALA A 131 -0.30 -14.40 2.19
CA ALA A 131 0.31 -15.47 2.99
C ALA A 131 -0.70 -16.05 3.99
N ARG A 132 -1.39 -15.18 4.75
CA ARG A 132 -2.45 -15.59 5.69
C ARG A 132 -3.58 -16.35 4.98
N GLY A 133 -4.02 -15.87 3.81
CA GLY A 133 -5.10 -16.48 3.03
C GLY A 133 -4.81 -17.90 2.58
N ILE A 134 -3.53 -18.25 2.37
CA ILE A 134 -3.10 -19.61 2.02
C ILE A 134 -2.60 -20.42 3.23
N GLY A 135 -2.82 -19.93 4.45
CA GLY A 135 -2.42 -20.61 5.68
C GLY A 135 -0.92 -20.56 5.98
N GLN A 136 -0.19 -19.61 5.39
CA GLN A 136 1.23 -19.38 5.64
C GLN A 136 1.45 -18.27 6.66
N ALA A 137 2.56 -18.38 7.40
CA ALA A 137 3.03 -17.27 8.23
C ALA A 137 3.51 -16.11 7.35
N ALA A 138 3.47 -14.90 7.91
CA ALA A 138 4.07 -13.74 7.26
C ALA A 138 5.58 -13.96 7.04
N ALA A 139 6.09 -13.61 5.86
CA ALA A 139 7.50 -13.78 5.56
C ALA A 139 8.36 -12.92 6.50
N VAL A 140 9.57 -13.40 6.84
CA VAL A 140 10.52 -12.58 7.61
C VAL A 140 10.92 -11.37 6.77
N LEU A 141 10.92 -10.17 7.37
CA LEU A 141 11.33 -8.95 6.68
C LEU A 141 12.79 -9.08 6.20
N PRO A 142 13.14 -8.48 5.06
CA PRO A 142 14.51 -8.51 4.56
C PRO A 142 15.41 -7.62 5.42
N GLU A 143 16.72 -7.74 5.22
CA GLU A 143 17.70 -6.82 5.79
C GLU A 143 17.82 -5.56 4.92
N ALA A 144 18.09 -4.43 5.56
CA ALA A 144 18.32 -3.17 4.85
C ALA A 144 19.54 -3.28 3.94
N VAL A 145 19.39 -2.81 2.71
CA VAL A 145 20.48 -2.63 1.76
C VAL A 145 20.86 -1.15 1.79
N ALA A 146 22.15 -0.87 2.00
CA ALA A 146 22.69 0.48 2.00
C ALA A 146 22.37 1.21 0.68
N GLY A 147 21.96 2.47 0.79
CA GLY A 147 21.63 3.34 -0.33
C GLY A 147 20.90 4.59 0.15
N GLU A 148 20.85 5.61 -0.70
CA GLU A 148 20.19 6.88 -0.38
C GLU A 148 18.86 7.00 -1.13
N PRO A 149 17.83 7.66 -0.54
CA PRO A 149 16.62 8.00 -1.26
C PRO A 149 16.92 8.92 -2.45
N SER A 150 16.26 8.71 -3.59
CA SER A 150 16.54 9.48 -4.82
C SER A 150 16.08 10.94 -4.76
N ARG A 151 15.08 11.23 -3.92
CA ARG A 151 14.41 12.52 -3.72
C ARG A 151 13.91 13.16 -5.03
N LEU A 152 13.54 12.32 -5.99
CA LEU A 152 12.99 12.76 -7.27
C LEU A 152 11.49 13.00 -7.15
N ARG A 153 11.11 14.28 -7.19
CA ARG A 153 9.71 14.69 -7.26
C ARG A 153 9.29 14.83 -8.74
N PRO A 154 8.19 14.21 -9.18
CA PRO A 154 7.70 14.35 -10.56
C PRO A 154 7.29 15.80 -10.85
N ALA A 155 7.78 16.35 -11.97
CA ALA A 155 7.62 17.78 -12.30
C ALA A 155 6.15 18.20 -12.52
N GLY A 156 5.32 17.30 -13.06
CA GLY A 156 3.91 17.55 -13.33
C GLY A 156 2.98 17.39 -12.13
N ALA A 157 3.48 16.96 -10.95
CA ALA A 157 2.61 16.72 -9.80
C ALA A 157 2.10 18.04 -9.20
N LYS A 158 0.77 18.12 -9.05
CA LYS A 158 0.07 19.32 -8.59
C LYS A 158 -1.07 18.97 -7.65
N HIS A 159 -1.44 19.91 -6.78
CA HIS A 159 -2.67 19.78 -5.99
C HIS A 159 -3.90 19.84 -6.89
N GLY A 160 -4.98 19.19 -6.45
CA GLY A 160 -6.25 19.12 -7.15
C GLY A 160 -7.35 18.57 -6.25
N GLY A 161 -8.18 17.67 -6.76
CA GLY A 161 -9.28 17.06 -6.00
C GLY A 161 -8.89 16.00 -4.95
N ALA A 162 -7.61 15.89 -4.59
CA ALA A 162 -7.09 14.94 -3.62
C ALA A 162 -6.25 15.67 -2.55
N TRP A 163 -6.00 15.03 -1.41
CA TRP A 163 -5.26 15.64 -0.29
C TRP A 163 -3.79 15.89 -0.62
N VAL A 164 -3.13 14.91 -1.27
CA VAL A 164 -1.75 15.02 -1.73
C VAL A 164 -1.70 15.50 -3.18
N PRO A 165 -0.59 16.15 -3.62
CA PRO A 165 -0.31 16.37 -5.02
C PRO A 165 -0.30 15.07 -5.81
N TRP A 166 -0.78 15.11 -7.05
CA TRP A 166 -0.82 13.95 -7.94
C TRP A 166 -0.55 14.37 -9.37
N LEU A 167 -0.14 13.41 -10.19
CA LEU A 167 0.20 13.60 -11.60
C LEU A 167 -1.02 13.25 -12.44
N ALA A 168 -1.57 14.16 -13.26
CA ALA A 168 -2.62 13.76 -14.20
C ALA A 168 -2.02 12.98 -15.39
N PRO A 169 -2.80 12.14 -16.09
CA PRO A 169 -2.30 11.42 -17.26
C PRO A 169 -1.65 12.32 -18.31
N GLU A 170 -2.20 13.52 -18.52
CA GLU A 170 -1.68 14.52 -19.44
C GLU A 170 -0.38 15.21 -18.97
N ASP A 171 -0.07 15.15 -17.67
CA ASP A 171 1.17 15.71 -17.10
C ASP A 171 2.26 14.64 -16.90
N ALA A 172 1.94 13.36 -17.17
CA ALA A 172 2.85 12.23 -17.04
C ALA A 172 3.76 12.14 -18.27
N GLU A 173 4.84 12.90 -18.25
CA GLU A 173 5.81 12.99 -19.34
C GLU A 173 7.18 12.44 -18.95
N GLY A 174 8.05 12.22 -19.93
CA GLY A 174 9.44 11.83 -19.69
C GLY A 174 9.55 10.51 -18.90
N PRO A 175 10.26 10.48 -17.75
CA PRO A 175 10.38 9.27 -16.92
C PRO A 175 9.07 8.73 -16.37
N GLU A 176 7.98 9.51 -16.38
CA GLU A 176 6.66 9.13 -15.89
C GLU A 176 5.68 8.76 -17.02
N ALA A 177 6.11 8.77 -18.28
CA ALA A 177 5.23 8.53 -19.44
C ALA A 177 4.58 7.13 -19.47
N ASP A 178 5.15 6.16 -18.75
CA ASP A 178 4.64 4.79 -18.60
C ASP A 178 3.65 4.64 -17.43
N LEU A 179 3.45 5.67 -16.60
CA LEU A 179 2.69 5.55 -15.34
C LEU A 179 1.22 5.19 -15.56
N TYR A 180 0.66 5.59 -16.71
CA TYR A 180 -0.74 5.40 -17.06
C TYR A 180 -0.87 4.50 -18.28
N PRO A 181 -1.39 3.25 -18.15
CA PRO A 181 -1.52 2.35 -19.29
C PRO A 181 -2.57 2.81 -20.30
N VAL A 182 -3.56 3.59 -19.84
CA VAL A 182 -4.60 4.22 -20.66
C VAL A 182 -5.00 5.57 -20.06
N ALA A 183 -5.47 6.51 -20.88
CA ALA A 183 -5.93 7.83 -20.40
C ALA A 183 -7.10 7.75 -19.40
N THR A 184 -7.88 6.66 -19.44
CA THR A 184 -8.98 6.37 -18.51
C THR A 184 -8.56 5.49 -17.33
N ALA A 185 -7.27 5.50 -16.99
CA ALA A 185 -6.75 4.72 -15.87
C ALA A 185 -7.51 5.06 -14.58
N PRO A 186 -7.85 4.05 -13.76
CA PRO A 186 -8.51 4.25 -12.48
C PRO A 186 -7.79 5.27 -11.57
N HIS A 187 -8.54 5.96 -10.72
CA HIS A 187 -7.98 6.97 -9.81
C HIS A 187 -6.91 6.43 -8.86
N ILE A 188 -6.83 5.12 -8.64
CA ILE A 188 -5.78 4.50 -7.82
C ILE A 188 -4.36 4.73 -8.37
N TYR A 189 -4.18 4.90 -9.69
CA TYR A 189 -2.88 5.31 -10.25
C TYR A 189 -2.48 6.70 -9.77
N ARG A 190 -3.46 7.62 -9.64
CA ARG A 190 -3.22 9.01 -9.19
C ARG A 190 -2.88 9.06 -7.71
N ALA A 191 -3.48 8.21 -6.88
CA ALA A 191 -3.36 8.24 -5.42
C ALA A 191 -1.92 8.13 -4.90
N MET A 192 -1.04 7.43 -5.62
CA MET A 192 0.39 7.28 -5.28
C MET A 192 1.34 7.97 -6.27
N SER A 193 0.80 8.69 -7.26
CA SER A 193 1.58 9.26 -8.37
C SER A 193 2.56 10.37 -7.98
N LEU A 194 2.47 10.90 -6.75
CA LEU A 194 3.52 11.76 -6.19
C LEU A 194 4.85 11.02 -6.05
N VAL A 195 4.81 9.69 -5.92
CA VAL A 195 5.99 8.82 -5.88
C VAL A 195 5.83 7.76 -6.98
N PRO A 196 6.14 8.08 -8.26
CA PRO A 196 5.84 7.21 -9.40
C PRO A 196 6.36 5.78 -9.30
N ASN A 197 7.54 5.60 -8.69
CA ASN A 197 8.12 4.28 -8.45
C ASN A 197 7.23 3.38 -7.57
N GLU A 198 6.47 3.97 -6.65
CA GLU A 198 5.56 3.23 -5.79
C GLU A 198 4.27 2.83 -6.52
N VAL A 199 3.81 3.61 -7.50
CA VAL A 199 2.72 3.18 -8.41
C VAL A 199 3.16 1.93 -9.18
N ARG A 200 4.36 1.96 -9.78
CA ARG A 200 4.93 0.80 -10.50
C ARG A 200 5.03 -0.41 -9.57
N GLY A 201 5.52 -0.20 -8.35
CA GLY A 201 5.65 -1.24 -7.34
C GLY A 201 4.31 -1.84 -6.89
N PHE A 202 3.26 -1.02 -6.79
CA PHE A 202 1.91 -1.45 -6.45
C PHE A 202 1.27 -2.27 -7.57
N PHE A 203 1.33 -1.81 -8.82
CA PHE A 203 0.71 -2.54 -9.95
C PHE A 203 1.45 -3.84 -10.29
N ASP A 204 2.78 -3.88 -10.10
CA ASP A 204 3.57 -5.11 -10.16
C ASP A 204 3.03 -6.23 -9.22
N LEU A 205 2.45 -5.85 -8.08
CA LEU A 205 1.81 -6.79 -7.14
C LEU A 205 0.33 -7.04 -7.49
N THR A 206 -0.46 -5.98 -7.62
CA THR A 206 -1.92 -6.05 -7.75
C THR A 206 -2.35 -6.79 -9.02
N GLU A 207 -1.69 -6.55 -10.15
CA GLU A 207 -2.04 -7.21 -11.42
C GLU A 207 -1.79 -8.72 -11.35
N CYS A 208 -0.75 -9.13 -10.63
CA CYS A 208 -0.44 -10.55 -10.40
C CYS A 208 -1.45 -11.21 -9.45
N GLN A 209 -1.80 -10.54 -8.35
CA GLN A 209 -2.71 -11.05 -7.32
C GLN A 209 -4.17 -11.08 -7.77
N TYR A 210 -4.58 -10.13 -8.60
CA TYR A 210 -5.95 -9.93 -9.04
C TYR A 210 -6.08 -10.23 -10.54
N LEU A 211 -6.20 -9.18 -11.35
CA LEU A 211 -6.25 -9.18 -12.81
C LEU A 211 -5.54 -7.93 -13.33
N GLU A 212 -5.01 -8.01 -14.54
CA GLU A 212 -4.58 -6.82 -15.28
C GLU A 212 -5.80 -6.02 -15.76
N GLY A 213 -5.66 -4.70 -15.89
CA GLY A 213 -6.78 -3.82 -16.26
C GLY A 213 -7.46 -4.17 -17.59
N ALA A 214 -6.69 -4.67 -18.57
CA ALA A 214 -7.22 -5.14 -19.85
C ALA A 214 -8.05 -6.43 -19.69
N MET A 215 -7.58 -7.36 -18.84
CA MET A 215 -8.27 -8.63 -18.57
C MET A 215 -9.60 -8.40 -17.86
N MET A 216 -9.67 -7.44 -16.94
CA MET A 216 -10.93 -7.09 -16.24
C MET A 216 -12.06 -6.65 -17.19
N ARG A 217 -11.71 -6.17 -18.40
CA ARG A 217 -12.68 -5.70 -19.39
C ARG A 217 -12.97 -6.75 -20.48
N ASP A 218 -12.26 -7.88 -20.48
CA ASP A 218 -12.51 -8.97 -21.41
C ASP A 218 -13.45 -10.02 -20.79
N PHE A 219 -14.75 -9.79 -20.96
CA PHE A 219 -15.79 -10.73 -20.53
C PHE A 219 -15.89 -11.98 -21.41
N GLY A 220 -15.10 -12.09 -22.48
CA GLY A 220 -15.05 -13.26 -23.36
C GLY A 220 -14.11 -14.37 -22.86
N THR A 221 -13.20 -14.05 -21.94
CA THR A 221 -12.14 -14.95 -21.49
C THR A 221 -12.07 -14.99 -19.96
N GLU A 222 -12.10 -16.18 -19.36
CA GLU A 222 -11.87 -16.34 -17.93
C GLU A 222 -10.39 -16.68 -17.65
N TYR A 223 -9.64 -15.70 -17.15
CA TYR A 223 -8.19 -15.82 -16.92
C TYR A 223 -7.80 -16.48 -15.58
N ARG A 224 -8.79 -16.80 -14.75
CA ARG A 224 -8.63 -17.33 -13.39
C ARG A 224 -9.58 -18.50 -13.19
N ALA A 225 -9.37 -19.25 -12.11
CA ALA A 225 -10.22 -20.40 -11.77
C ALA A 225 -11.66 -20.01 -11.38
N ILE A 226 -11.86 -18.76 -10.96
CA ILE A 226 -13.18 -18.15 -10.72
C ILE A 226 -13.47 -17.15 -11.85
N ASN A 227 -14.74 -17.08 -12.25
CA ASN A 227 -15.16 -16.18 -13.32
C ASN A 227 -15.28 -14.72 -12.86
N HIS A 228 -15.43 -13.79 -13.81
CA HIS A 228 -15.60 -12.36 -13.51
C HIS A 228 -16.68 -12.08 -12.46
N ALA A 229 -17.86 -12.71 -12.56
CA ALA A 229 -18.95 -12.47 -11.60
C ALA A 229 -18.58 -12.92 -10.16
N GLN A 230 -17.85 -14.03 -10.03
CA GLN A 230 -17.34 -14.51 -8.75
C GLN A 230 -16.22 -13.61 -8.21
N ILE A 231 -15.34 -13.12 -9.08
CA ILE A 231 -14.30 -12.14 -8.71
C ILE A 231 -14.96 -10.89 -8.14
N GLU A 232 -15.95 -10.32 -8.85
CA GLU A 232 -16.67 -9.12 -8.40
C GLU A 232 -17.46 -9.36 -7.12
N LEU A 233 -18.03 -10.56 -6.91
CA LEU A 233 -18.68 -10.90 -5.65
C LEU A 233 -17.70 -10.88 -4.47
N VAL A 234 -16.51 -11.47 -4.64
CA VAL A 234 -15.47 -11.47 -3.61
C VAL A 234 -14.93 -10.06 -3.38
N ALA A 235 -14.60 -9.34 -4.47
CA ALA A 235 -14.10 -7.97 -4.41
C ALA A 235 -15.11 -7.04 -3.72
N GLY A 236 -16.39 -7.09 -4.10
CA GLY A 236 -17.46 -6.32 -3.49
C GLY A 236 -17.63 -6.61 -1.99
N ARG A 237 -17.50 -7.88 -1.57
CA ARG A 237 -17.52 -8.23 -0.14
C ARG A 237 -16.32 -7.67 0.61
N VAL A 238 -15.11 -7.76 0.03
CA VAL A 238 -13.89 -7.20 0.62
C VAL A 238 -13.98 -5.68 0.72
N SER A 239 -14.44 -5.00 -0.32
CA SER A 239 -14.67 -3.54 -0.32
C SER A 239 -15.68 -3.13 0.75
N SER A 240 -16.78 -3.88 0.92
CA SER A 240 -17.76 -3.62 1.96
C SER A 240 -17.18 -3.79 3.37
N LEU A 241 -16.38 -4.84 3.61
CA LEU A 241 -15.74 -5.07 4.92
C LEU A 241 -14.69 -4.00 5.24
N ASN A 242 -13.95 -3.53 4.24
CA ASN A 242 -12.92 -2.50 4.42
C ASN A 242 -13.45 -1.06 4.28
N GLN A 243 -14.75 -0.87 4.07
CA GLN A 243 -15.37 0.44 3.87
C GLN A 243 -14.70 1.23 2.73
N CYS A 244 -14.36 0.55 1.63
CA CYS A 244 -13.84 1.19 0.42
C CYS A 244 -15.00 1.85 -0.35
N LEU A 245 -15.36 3.06 0.08
CA LEU A 245 -16.44 3.86 -0.50
C LEU A 245 -15.84 4.91 -1.46
N TYR A 246 -16.49 5.12 -2.61
CA TYR A 246 -16.15 6.15 -3.59
C TYR A 246 -17.11 7.33 -3.50
#